data_AF-A0A1B0DM54-F1
#
_entry.id   AF-A0A1B0DM54-F1
#
_cell.length_a   1.000
_cell.length_b   1.000
_cell.length_c   1.000
_cell.angle_alpha   90.00
_cell.angle_beta   90.00
_cell.angle_gamma   90.00
#
_symmetry.space_group_name_H-M   'P 1'
#
loop_
_entity.id
_entity.type
_entity.pdbx_description
1 polymer ?
#
loop_
_entity_poly.entity_id
_entity_poly.type
_entity_poly.pdbx_seq_one_letter_code
_entity_poly.pdbx_strand_id
1 'polypeptide(L)'
;MTADSFTQINCSFPIITSVILISVSIIQIYRFARLSIKQEEASFLELFLDVFIGFILCLMTIVSAMIITIGFMDWCADITQRFPSCEIAAGQKIIKGDDKIDTSGFYVQMGTAQFGAWGAFATCVLITVAGLLKLINNHEMTNMRVSMYLERQRLVNEDASRESLDTPGDFSH
;
A
#
# COMPACT_ATOMS: atom_id res chain seq x y z
N MET A 1 27.86 -12.74 13.86
CA MET A 1 26.71 -12.72 12.94
C MET A 1 27.25 -13.13 11.59
N THR A 2 27.01 -14.37 11.17
CA THR A 2 27.71 -15.01 10.04
C THR A 2 27.07 -14.62 8.70
N ALA A 3 27.86 -14.61 7.63
CA ALA A 3 27.42 -14.25 6.28
C ALA A 3 26.19 -15.05 5.81
N ASP A 4 26.05 -16.30 6.24
CA ASP A 4 24.91 -17.16 5.90
C ASP A 4 23.56 -16.62 6.41
N SER A 5 23.55 -15.98 7.57
CA SER A 5 22.33 -15.38 8.13
C SER A 5 21.86 -14.20 7.28
N PHE A 6 22.77 -13.40 6.73
CA PHE A 6 22.45 -12.25 5.90
C PHE A 6 21.89 -12.67 4.53
N THR A 7 22.48 -13.69 3.90
CA THR A 7 22.00 -14.25 2.63
C THR A 7 20.60 -14.86 2.78
N GLN A 8 20.34 -15.61 3.86
CA GLN A 8 19.02 -16.20 4.10
C GLN A 8 17.93 -15.13 4.33
N ILE A 9 18.26 -14.05 5.05
CA ILE A 9 17.35 -12.92 5.27
C ILE A 9 17.03 -12.23 3.95
N ASN A 10 18.03 -11.98 3.10
CA ASN A 10 17.83 -11.31 1.82
C ASN A 10 16.98 -12.14 0.85
N CYS A 11 17.09 -13.47 0.84
CA CYS A 11 16.22 -14.31 0.02
C CYS A 11 14.78 -14.41 0.58
N SER A 12 14.64 -14.46 1.90
CA SER A 12 13.32 -14.62 2.54
C SER A 12 12.52 -13.32 2.54
N PHE A 13 13.20 -12.16 2.59
CA PHE A 13 12.55 -10.86 2.71
C PHE A 13 11.63 -10.51 1.53
N PRO A 14 12.03 -10.65 0.25
CA PRO A 14 11.14 -10.43 -0.89
C PRO A 14 9.91 -11.35 -0.90
N ILE A 15 10.10 -12.61 -0.50
CA ILE A 15 9.02 -13.61 -0.45
C ILE A 15 7.99 -13.20 0.62
N ILE A 16 8.45 -12.92 1.84
CA ILE A 16 7.59 -12.47 2.94
C ILE A 16 6.88 -11.17 2.57
N THR A 17 7.60 -10.21 2.01
CA THR A 17 7.04 -8.93 1.56
C THR A 17 5.94 -9.14 0.53
N SER A 18 6.14 -10.03 -0.45
CA SER A 18 5.14 -10.35 -1.46
C SER A 18 3.89 -11.01 -0.86
N VAL A 19 4.06 -11.93 0.09
CA VAL A 19 2.93 -12.57 0.80
C VAL A 19 2.11 -11.55 1.58
N ILE A 20 2.77 -10.64 2.30
CA ILE A 20 2.12 -9.56 3.04
C ILE A 20 1.38 -8.64 2.05
N LEU A 21 2.01 -8.26 0.94
CA LEU A 21 1.42 -7.39 -0.07
C LEU A 21 0.14 -8.00 -0.67
N ILE A 22 0.15 -9.29 -1.02
CA ILE A 22 -1.03 -10.01 -1.52
C ILE A 22 -2.13 -10.02 -0.46
N SER A 23 -1.78 -10.35 0.78
CA SER A 23 -2.74 -10.42 1.89
C SER A 23 -3.43 -9.08 2.12
N VAL A 24 -2.66 -7.99 2.18
CA VAL A 24 -3.22 -6.64 2.36
C VAL A 24 -4.02 -6.20 1.14
N SER A 25 -3.57 -6.52 -0.07
CA SER A 25 -4.32 -6.19 -1.30
C SER A 25 -5.69 -6.87 -1.33
N ILE A 26 -5.78 -8.14 -0.93
CA ILE A 26 -7.07 -8.85 -0.82
C ILE A 26 -7.99 -8.17 0.19
N ILE A 27 -7.46 -7.78 1.35
CA ILE A 27 -8.24 -7.07 2.37
C ILE A 27 -8.74 -5.72 1.84
N GLN A 28 -7.88 -4.94 1.18
CA GLN A 28 -8.26 -3.64 0.59
C GLN A 28 -9.35 -3.80 -0.47
N ILE A 29 -9.21 -4.78 -1.37
CA ILE A 29 -10.22 -5.07 -2.41
C ILE A 29 -11.55 -5.48 -1.78
N TYR A 30 -11.53 -6.36 -0.77
CA TYR A 30 -12.74 -6.78 -0.07
C TYR A 30 -13.45 -5.60 0.61
N ARG A 31 -12.69 -4.74 1.30
CA ARG A 31 -13.23 -3.54 1.96
C ARG A 31 -13.83 -2.57 0.94
N PHE A 32 -13.10 -2.29 -0.13
CA PHE A 32 -13.56 -1.42 -1.21
C PHE A 32 -14.86 -1.96 -1.83
N ALA A 33 -14.93 -3.25 -2.16
CA ALA A 33 -16.12 -3.87 -2.70
C ALA A 33 -17.32 -3.78 -1.75
N ARG A 34 -17.12 -4.05 -0.44
CA ARG A 34 -18.18 -3.94 0.55
C ARG A 34 -18.72 -2.51 0.67
N LEU A 35 -17.83 -1.52 0.78
CA LEU A 35 -18.20 -0.10 0.88
C LEU A 35 -18.95 0.37 -0.36
N SER A 36 -18.50 -0.03 -1.56
CA SER A 36 -19.19 0.29 -2.81
C SER A 36 -20.59 -0.33 -2.91
N ILE A 37 -20.79 -1.56 -2.43
CA ILE A 37 -22.11 -2.22 -2.43
C ILE A 37 -23.06 -1.54 -1.44
N LYS A 38 -22.57 -1.16 -0.26
CA LYS A 38 -23.39 -0.55 0.79
C LYS A 38 -23.60 0.96 0.65
N GLN A 39 -22.90 1.61 -0.29
CA GLN A 39 -22.90 3.08 -0.44
C GLN A 39 -22.53 3.79 0.89
N GLU A 40 -21.67 3.17 1.69
CA GLU A 40 -21.21 3.71 2.98
C GLU A 40 -19.91 4.51 2.76
N GLU A 41 -19.82 5.68 3.40
CA GLU A 41 -18.59 6.47 3.44
C GLU A 41 -17.58 5.83 4.41
N ALA A 42 -16.32 5.72 4.00
CA ALA A 42 -15.26 5.17 4.85
C ALA A 42 -15.01 6.10 6.06
N SER A 43 -14.77 5.51 7.23
CA SER A 43 -14.43 6.29 8.42
C SER A 43 -13.04 6.93 8.31
N PHE A 44 -12.84 8.09 8.92
CA PHE A 44 -11.53 8.78 8.92
C PHE A 44 -10.38 7.89 9.42
N LEU A 45 -10.58 7.18 10.53
CA LEU A 45 -9.57 6.30 11.13
C LEU A 45 -9.22 5.14 10.20
N GLU A 46 -10.22 4.57 9.52
CA GLU A 46 -10.03 3.49 8.55
C GLU A 46 -9.16 3.96 7.38
N LEU A 47 -9.46 5.15 6.84
CA LEU A 47 -8.71 5.72 5.74
C LEU A 47 -7.28 6.13 6.15
N PHE A 48 -7.09 6.61 7.38
CA PHE A 48 -5.78 6.91 7.94
C PHE A 48 -4.91 5.65 8.08
N LEU A 49 -5.48 4.56 8.61
CA LEU A 49 -4.77 3.28 8.74
C LEU A 49 -4.40 2.70 7.37
N ASP A 50 -5.28 2.79 6.39
CA ASP A 50 -4.99 2.31 5.03
C ASP A 50 -3.81 3.07 4.40
N VAL A 51 -3.73 4.40 4.58
CA VAL A 51 -2.59 5.21 4.12
C VAL A 51 -1.30 4.88 4.88
N PHE A 52 -1.38 4.73 6.21
CA PHE A 52 -0.22 4.40 7.04
C PHE A 52 0.36 3.02 6.70
N ILE A 53 -0.50 2.01 6.58
CA ILE A 53 -0.11 0.65 6.17
C ILE A 53 0.42 0.68 4.72
N GLY A 54 -0.24 1.43 3.83
CA GLY A 54 0.22 1.62 2.45
C GLY A 54 1.64 2.18 2.37
N PHE A 55 1.96 3.20 3.17
CA PHE A 55 3.31 3.77 3.24
C PHE A 55 4.35 2.73 3.68
N ILE A 56 4.08 1.97 4.75
CA ILE A 56 4.98 0.91 5.22
C ILE A 56 5.19 -0.15 4.14
N LEU A 57 4.11 -0.57 3.46
CA LEU A 57 4.20 -1.55 2.38
C LEU A 57 5.03 -1.04 1.19
N CYS A 58 4.91 0.24 0.84
CA CYS A 58 5.72 0.81 -0.23
C CYS A 58 7.20 0.81 0.15
N LEU A 59 7.56 1.08 1.41
CA LEU A 59 8.94 0.96 1.90
C LEU A 59 9.46 -0.47 1.86
N MET A 60 8.66 -1.46 2.25
CA MET A 60 9.07 -2.87 2.15
C MET A 60 9.23 -3.29 0.68
N THR A 61 8.32 -2.85 -0.19
CA THR A 61 8.31 -3.22 -1.62
C THR A 61 9.50 -2.62 -2.37
N ILE A 62 9.90 -1.38 -2.09
CA ILE A 62 11.11 -0.80 -2.71
C ILE A 62 12.38 -1.54 -2.26
N VAL A 63 12.50 -1.88 -0.98
CA VAL A 63 13.64 -2.68 -0.48
C VAL A 63 13.67 -4.05 -1.16
N SER A 64 12.51 -4.69 -1.30
CA SER A 64 12.37 -5.96 -2.01
C SER A 64 12.78 -5.85 -3.48
N ALA A 65 12.34 -4.80 -4.19
CA ALA A 65 12.70 -4.57 -5.59
C ALA A 65 14.22 -4.37 -5.75
N MET A 66 14.84 -3.63 -4.84
CA MET A 66 16.29 -3.42 -4.84
C MET A 66 17.06 -4.72 -4.60
N ILE A 67 16.63 -5.55 -3.65
CA ILE A 67 17.25 -6.86 -3.38
C ILE A 67 17.19 -7.77 -4.62
N ILE A 68 16.03 -7.84 -5.29
CA ILE A 68 15.87 -8.66 -6.50
C ILE A 68 16.77 -8.13 -7.62
N THR A 69 16.80 -6.81 -7.84
CA THR A 69 17.63 -6.20 -8.89
C THR A 69 19.13 -6.38 -8.63
N ILE A 70 19.60 -6.15 -7.39
CA ILE A 70 21.01 -6.36 -7.03
C ILE A 70 21.40 -7.83 -7.18
N GLY A 71 20.59 -8.75 -6.65
CA GLY A 71 20.86 -10.18 -6.77
C GLY A 71 20.91 -10.66 -8.22
N PHE A 72 20.10 -10.08 -9.10
CA PHE A 72 20.16 -10.36 -10.53
C PHE A 72 21.42 -9.80 -11.21
N MET A 73 21.86 -8.60 -10.83
CA MET A 73 23.12 -8.02 -11.33
C MET A 73 24.33 -8.86 -10.91
N ASP A 74 24.40 -9.26 -9.65
CA ASP A 74 25.50 -10.07 -9.12
C ASP A 74 25.57 -11.43 -9.83
N TRP A 75 24.42 -12.12 -9.95
CA TRP A 75 24.34 -13.37 -10.72
C TRP A 75 24.81 -13.20 -12.17
N CYS A 76 24.40 -12.11 -12.82
CA CYS A 76 24.77 -11.83 -14.20
C CYS A 76 26.29 -11.54 -14.34
N ALA A 77 26.89 -10.85 -13.36
CA ALA A 77 28.33 -10.60 -13.32
C ALA A 77 29.15 -11.89 -13.16
N ASP A 78 28.70 -12.82 -12.33
CA ASP A 78 29.40 -14.09 -12.11
C ASP A 78 29.28 -15.03 -13.32
N ILE A 79 28.08 -15.12 -13.90
CA ILE A 79 27.83 -15.98 -15.07
C ILE A 79 28.57 -15.50 -16.31
N THR A 80 28.76 -14.18 -16.46
CA THR A 80 29.48 -13.61 -17.61
C THR A 80 30.99 -13.85 -17.58
N GLN A 81 31.54 -14.33 -16.45
CA GLN A 81 32.92 -14.83 -16.43
C GLN A 81 33.10 -16.08 -17.30
N ARG A 82 32.02 -16.86 -17.51
CA ARG A 82 32.05 -18.11 -18.27
C ARG A 82 31.35 -18.02 -19.62
N PHE A 83 30.36 -17.16 -19.76
CA PHE A 83 29.55 -16.99 -20.97
C PHE A 83 29.56 -15.54 -21.45
N PRO A 84 29.47 -15.28 -22.76
CA PRO A 84 29.51 -13.91 -23.31
C PRO A 84 28.30 -13.04 -22.92
N SER A 85 27.18 -13.65 -22.49
CA SER A 85 26.01 -12.91 -21.99
C SER A 85 25.15 -13.76 -21.03
N CYS A 86 24.43 -13.09 -20.13
CA CYS A 86 23.56 -13.71 -19.12
C CYS A 86 22.33 -14.40 -19.73
N GLU A 87 21.86 -13.92 -20.88
CA GLU A 87 20.75 -14.53 -21.64
C GLU A 87 21.15 -15.89 -22.21
N ILE A 88 22.35 -16.00 -22.79
CA ILE A 88 22.85 -17.23 -23.41
C ILE A 88 23.15 -18.30 -22.35
N ALA A 89 23.69 -17.88 -21.20
CA ALA A 89 23.96 -18.77 -20.07
C ALA A 89 22.69 -19.40 -19.47
N ALA A 90 21.57 -18.66 -19.46
CA ALA A 90 20.28 -19.18 -19.00
C ALA A 90 19.65 -20.21 -19.97
N GLY A 91 20.20 -20.40 -21.17
CA GLY A 91 19.75 -21.41 -22.13
C GLY A 91 20.53 -22.72 -22.08
N GLN A 92 21.61 -22.81 -21.29
CA GLN A 92 22.51 -23.96 -21.24
C GLN A 92 22.43 -24.64 -19.86
N LYS A 93 22.46 -25.97 -19.80
CA LYS A 93 22.59 -26.71 -18.53
C LYS A 93 24.03 -26.59 -18.04
N ILE A 94 24.31 -25.54 -17.28
CA ILE A 94 25.65 -25.27 -16.73
C ILE A 94 25.80 -26.00 -15.39
N ILE A 95 25.68 -27.34 -15.36
CA ILE A 95 26.06 -28.11 -14.17
C ILE A 95 26.89 -29.33 -14.53
N LYS A 96 28.07 -29.40 -13.91
CA LYS A 96 28.86 -30.62 -13.76
C LYS A 96 28.40 -31.34 -12.49
N GLY A 97 27.89 -32.57 -12.64
CA GLY A 97 27.89 -33.62 -11.62
C GLY A 97 27.16 -33.34 -10.29
N ASP A 98 26.11 -34.13 -10.04
CA ASP A 98 25.35 -34.31 -8.80
C ASP A 98 24.39 -33.21 -8.30
N ASP A 99 24.56 -31.93 -8.65
CA ASP A 99 23.55 -30.91 -8.32
C ASP A 99 22.51 -30.77 -9.44
N LYS A 100 21.27 -31.23 -9.23
CA LYS A 100 20.16 -31.13 -10.20
C LYS A 100 19.52 -29.73 -10.23
N ILE A 101 20.29 -28.65 -10.39
CA ILE A 101 19.74 -27.29 -10.49
C ILE A 101 19.60 -26.90 -11.97
N ASP A 102 18.38 -26.98 -12.52
CA ASP A 102 18.14 -26.55 -13.89
C ASP A 102 18.06 -25.01 -13.96
N THR A 103 19.07 -24.37 -14.54
CA THR A 103 19.12 -22.91 -14.73
C THR A 103 18.40 -22.44 -16.00
N SER A 104 17.72 -23.35 -16.71
CA SER A 104 16.99 -23.03 -17.94
C SER A 104 15.91 -21.99 -17.69
N GLY A 105 15.97 -20.86 -18.40
CA GLY A 105 14.97 -19.79 -18.33
C GLY A 105 15.05 -18.90 -17.08
N PHE A 106 16.09 -19.06 -16.25
CA PHE A 106 16.30 -18.24 -15.04
C PHE A 106 16.33 -16.74 -15.35
N TYR A 107 16.96 -16.33 -16.46
CA TYR A 107 17.01 -14.94 -16.92
C TYR A 107 15.61 -14.32 -17.11
N VAL A 108 14.69 -15.05 -17.75
CA VAL A 108 13.32 -14.59 -18.01
C VAL A 108 12.48 -14.55 -16.73
N GLN A 109 12.64 -15.56 -15.87
CA GLN A 109 11.93 -15.63 -14.58
C GLN A 109 12.34 -14.47 -13.66
N MET A 110 13.64 -14.21 -13.52
CA MET A 110 14.15 -13.10 -12.72
C MET A 110 13.82 -11.73 -13.33
N GLY A 111 13.82 -11.61 -14.66
CA GLY A 111 13.35 -10.40 -15.35
C GLY A 111 11.87 -10.09 -15.05
N THR A 112 11.03 -11.12 -15.05
CA THR A 112 9.60 -11.00 -14.71
C THR A 112 9.41 -10.64 -13.24
N ALA A 113 10.22 -11.20 -12.32
CA ALA A 113 10.20 -10.84 -10.90
C ALA A 113 10.57 -9.38 -10.67
N GLN A 114 11.59 -8.86 -11.38
CA GLN A 114 11.96 -7.44 -11.32
C GLN A 114 10.82 -6.54 -11.82
N PHE A 115 10.27 -6.83 -13.00
CA PHE A 115 9.15 -6.06 -13.54
C PHE A 115 7.95 -6.07 -12.59
N GLY A 116 7.61 -7.23 -12.03
CA GLY A 116 6.54 -7.38 -11.06
C GLY A 116 6.78 -6.57 -9.78
N ALA A 117 8.00 -6.60 -9.23
CA ALA A 117 8.34 -5.87 -8.01
C ALA A 117 8.30 -4.34 -8.21
N TRP A 118 8.88 -3.83 -9.31
CA TRP A 118 8.83 -2.40 -9.63
C TRP A 118 7.41 -1.93 -10.00
N GLY A 119 6.64 -2.76 -10.70
CA GLY A 119 5.23 -2.51 -10.98
C GLY A 119 4.40 -2.43 -9.70
N ALA A 120 4.58 -3.38 -8.80
CA ALA A 120 3.92 -3.41 -7.49
C ALA A 120 4.27 -2.17 -6.65
N PHE A 121 5.53 -1.74 -6.66
CA PHE A 121 5.95 -0.49 -6.00
C PHE A 121 5.23 0.73 -6.58
N ALA A 122 5.20 0.88 -7.91
CA ALA A 122 4.51 1.98 -8.56
C ALA A 122 3.00 1.99 -8.22
N THR A 123 2.34 0.82 -8.27
CA THR A 123 0.93 0.69 -7.89
C THR A 123 0.72 1.03 -6.41
N CYS A 124 1.59 0.59 -5.51
CA CYS A 124 1.53 0.91 -4.08
C CYS A 124 1.57 2.44 -3.85
N VAL A 125 2.49 3.14 -4.53
CA VAL A 125 2.61 4.59 -4.44
C VAL A 125 1.34 5.28 -4.93
N LEU A 126 0.80 4.85 -6.08
CA LEU A 126 -0.44 5.42 -6.62
C LEU A 126 -1.62 5.26 -5.67
N ILE A 127 -1.81 4.07 -5.10
CA ILE A 127 -2.88 3.80 -4.13
C ILE A 127 -2.70 4.66 -2.88
N THR A 128 -1.46 4.77 -2.37
CA THR A 128 -1.16 5.56 -1.16
C THR A 128 -1.45 7.05 -1.38
N VAL A 129 -1.05 7.61 -2.53
CA VAL A 129 -1.35 9.01 -2.89
C VAL A 129 -2.85 9.24 -3.02
N ALA A 130 -3.57 8.34 -3.71
CA ALA A 130 -5.03 8.43 -3.84
C ALA A 130 -5.73 8.36 -2.48
N GLY A 131 -5.27 7.47 -1.59
CA GLY A 131 -5.76 7.37 -0.21
C GLY A 131 -5.51 8.63 0.61
N LEU A 132 -4.31 9.24 0.49
CA LEU A 132 -3.97 10.48 1.18
C LEU A 132 -4.84 11.65 0.71
N LEU A 133 -5.06 11.80 -0.59
CA LEU A 133 -5.96 12.82 -1.15
C LEU A 133 -7.39 12.62 -0.62
N LYS A 134 -7.86 11.38 -0.59
CA LYS A 134 -9.18 11.05 -0.02
C LYS A 134 -9.24 11.38 1.47
N LEU A 135 -8.16 11.17 2.22
CA LEU A 135 -8.08 11.47 3.65
C LEU A 135 -8.18 12.96 3.93
N ILE A 136 -7.45 13.77 3.16
CA ILE A 136 -7.50 15.24 3.26
C ILE A 136 -8.92 15.73 2.98
N ASN A 137 -9.52 15.29 1.87
CA ASN A 137 -10.87 15.68 1.52
C ASN A 137 -11.91 15.22 2.57
N ASN A 138 -11.75 14.02 3.13
CA ASN A 138 -12.63 13.52 4.18
C ASN A 138 -12.51 14.32 5.49
N HIS A 139 -11.29 14.75 5.84
CA HIS A 139 -11.06 15.62 6.97
C HIS A 139 -11.75 16.99 6.78
N GLU A 140 -11.60 17.60 5.59
CA GLU A 140 -12.28 18.85 5.26
C GLU A 140 -13.81 18.71 5.28
N MET A 141 -14.35 17.64 4.71
CA MET A 141 -15.79 17.34 4.70
C MET A 141 -16.35 17.15 6.12
N THR A 142 -15.59 16.51 7.00
CA THR A 142 -15.99 16.33 8.40
C THR A 142 -16.05 17.67 9.11
N ASN A 143 -15.05 18.53 8.92
CA ASN A 143 -15.02 19.87 9.51
C ASN A 143 -16.19 20.75 9.02
N MET A 144 -16.53 20.68 7.72
CA MET A 144 -17.68 21.39 7.14
C MET A 144 -19.03 20.90 7.68
N ARG A 145 -19.19 19.59 7.90
CA ARG A 145 -20.42 19.03 8.47
C ARG A 145 -20.63 19.49 9.91
N VAL A 146 -19.56 19.53 10.71
CA VAL A 146 -19.60 19.99 12.10
C VAL A 146 -19.96 21.48 12.17
N SER A 147 -19.36 22.32 11.32
CA SER A 147 -19.68 23.76 11.32
C SER A 147 -21.14 24.01 10.91
N MET A 148 -21.67 23.30 9.90
CA MET A 148 -23.08 23.41 9.51
C MET A 148 -24.03 22.95 10.64
N TYR A 149 -23.67 21.89 11.36
CA TYR A 149 -24.46 21.41 12.50
C TYR A 149 -24.48 22.43 13.65
N LEU A 150 -23.31 22.99 14.00
CA LEU A 150 -23.19 24.02 15.02
C LEU A 150 -23.95 25.31 14.64
N GLU A 151 -23.86 25.73 13.38
CA GLU A 151 -24.59 26.90 12.90
C GLU A 151 -26.10 26.68 12.95
N ARG A 152 -26.60 25.48 12.60
CA ARG A 152 -28.02 25.15 12.80
C ARG A 152 -28.44 25.22 14.25
N GLN A 153 -27.63 24.72 15.19
CA GLN A 153 -27.96 24.83 16.63
C GLN A 153 -27.99 26.27 17.09
N ARG A 154 -27.05 27.10 16.61
CA ARG A 154 -27.02 28.53 16.90
C ARG A 154 -28.30 29.22 16.45
N LEU A 155 -28.74 28.99 15.21
CA LEU A 155 -29.95 29.57 14.66
C LEU A 155 -31.20 29.14 15.44
N VAL A 156 -31.33 27.85 15.75
CA VAL A 156 -32.47 27.33 16.55
C VAL A 156 -32.50 27.95 17.94
N ASN A 157 -31.35 28.15 18.58
CA ASN A 157 -31.28 28.75 19.90
C ASN A 157 -31.58 30.26 19.89
N GLU A 158 -31.20 30.95 18.81
CA GLU A 158 -31.54 32.38 18.60
C GLU A 158 -33.05 32.57 18.38
N ASP A 159 -33.68 31.71 17.58
CA ASP A 159 -35.15 31.72 17.39
C ASP A 159 -35.89 31.45 18.70
N ALA A 160 -35.47 30.45 19.49
CA ALA A 160 -36.08 30.15 20.80
C ALA A 160 -35.92 31.31 21.79
N SER A 161 -34.77 31.99 21.78
CA SER A 161 -34.54 33.17 22.61
C SER A 161 -35.44 34.34 22.20
N ARG A 162 -35.66 34.55 20.90
CA ARG A 162 -36.57 35.59 20.38
C ARG A 162 -38.02 35.31 20.75
N GLU A 163 -38.47 34.06 20.66
CA GLU A 163 -39.84 33.66 21.03
C GLU A 163 -40.12 33.90 22.53
N SER A 164 -39.14 33.64 23.41
CA SER A 164 -39.27 33.91 24.86
C SER A 164 -39.40 35.39 25.21
N LEU A 165 -38.83 36.28 24.40
CA LEU A 165 -38.91 37.73 24.56
C LEU A 165 -40.22 38.32 24.03
N ASP A 166 -40.86 37.63 23.08
CA ASP A 166 -42.11 38.07 22.44
C ASP A 166 -43.36 37.51 23.13
N THR A 167 -43.23 36.58 24.08
CA THR A 167 -44.32 36.26 25.03
C THR A 167 -44.60 37.50 25.89
N PRO A 168 -45.71 38.24 25.67
CA PRO A 168 -46.06 39.35 26.53
C PRO A 168 -46.34 38.74 27.91
N GLY A 169 -45.63 39.23 28.92
CA GLY A 169 -45.91 38.89 30.30
C GLY A 169 -47.36 39.19 30.61
N ASP A 170 -48.19 38.15 30.65
CA ASP A 170 -49.44 38.15 31.39
C ASP A 170 -49.08 38.14 32.88
N PHE A 171 -48.68 39.30 33.38
CA PHE A 171 -48.70 39.61 34.81
C PHE A 171 -50.01 40.32 35.11
N SER A 172 -51.11 39.57 34.99
CA SER A 172 -52.42 39.90 35.56
C SER A 172 -52.63 39.04 36.80
N HIS A 173 -52.29 39.55 37.98
CA HIS A 173 -53.07 39.47 39.23
C HIS A 173 -52.33 40.10 40.42
#